data_AF-A0A846ART3-F1
#
_entry.id   AF-A0A846ART3-F1
#
_cell.length_a   1.000
_cell.length_b   1.000
_cell.length_c   1.000
_cell.angle_alpha   90.00
_cell.angle_beta   90.00
_cell.angle_gamma   90.00
#
_symmetry.space_group_name_H-M   'P 1'
#
loop_
_entity.id
_entity.type
_entity.pdbx_description
1 polymer ?
#
loop_
_entity_poly.entity_id
_entity_poly.type
_entity_poly.pdbx_seq_one_letter_code
_entity_poly.pdbx_strand_id
1 'polypeptide(L)'
;MGTREASFLLGISRQRLLVLLAQGRVKGAEKKGRFWEIPVSDSGMPVIIPARRGPKGMWRKRESTTPKMIHVNQNKIQSNKSKPPTELEAVVSVK
;
A
#
# COMPACT_ATOMS: atom_id res chain seq x y z
N MET A 1 4.15 7.74 -11.06
CA MET A 1 3.63 6.47 -10.50
C MET A 1 2.11 6.53 -10.31
N GLY A 2 1.45 5.39 -10.15
CA GLY A 2 0.00 5.31 -9.98
C GLY A 2 -0.47 5.37 -8.52
N THR A 3 -1.78 5.59 -8.32
CA THR A 3 -2.41 5.68 -6.99
C THR A 3 -2.18 4.46 -6.09
N ARG A 4 -2.13 3.25 -6.67
CA ARG A 4 -1.92 2.01 -5.91
C ARG A 4 -0.52 2.00 -5.27
N GLU A 5 0.50 2.20 -6.09
CA GLU A 5 1.91 2.24 -5.66
C GLU A 5 2.15 3.36 -4.65
N ALA A 6 1.66 4.57 -4.96
CA ALA A 6 1.79 5.71 -4.06
C ALA A 6 1.15 5.45 -2.69
N SER A 7 -0.07 4.88 -2.64
CA SER A 7 -0.73 4.57 -1.38
C SER A 7 0.03 3.52 -0.56
N PHE A 8 0.61 2.55 -1.25
CA PHE A 8 1.40 1.49 -0.65
C PHE A 8 2.68 2.04 -0.01
N LEU A 9 3.43 2.90 -0.71
CA LEU A 9 4.64 3.55 -0.19
C LEU A 9 4.32 4.42 1.03
N LEU A 10 3.25 5.22 0.95
CA LEU A 10 2.81 6.10 2.02
C LEU A 10 2.24 5.37 3.23
N GLY A 11 1.94 4.08 3.12
CA GLY A 11 1.32 3.29 4.19
C GLY A 11 -0.08 3.79 4.54
N ILE A 12 -0.85 4.27 3.57
CA ILE A 12 -2.22 4.75 3.74
C ILE A 12 -3.18 4.04 2.78
N SER A 13 -4.48 4.07 3.08
CA SER A 13 -5.48 3.51 2.17
C SER A 13 -5.55 4.30 0.85
N ARG A 14 -5.93 3.60 -0.22
CA ARG A 14 -6.18 4.23 -1.54
C ARG A 14 -7.24 5.32 -1.45
N GLN A 15 -8.32 5.10 -0.72
CA GLN A 15 -9.36 6.12 -0.51
C GLN A 15 -8.78 7.37 0.15
N ARG A 16 -7.93 7.20 1.17
CA ARG A 16 -7.30 8.34 1.84
C ARG A 16 -6.39 9.13 0.89
N LEU A 17 -5.62 8.44 0.06
CA LEU A 17 -4.79 9.10 -0.95
C LEU A 17 -5.63 9.88 -1.98
N LEU A 18 -6.75 9.32 -2.44
CA LEU A 18 -7.67 10.01 -3.36
C LEU A 18 -8.24 11.30 -2.73
N VAL A 19 -8.58 11.28 -1.44
CA VAL A 19 -9.01 12.49 -0.73
C VAL A 19 -7.90 13.55 -0.70
N LEU A 20 -6.64 13.14 -0.47
CA LEU A 20 -5.51 14.08 -0.47
C LEU A 20 -5.23 14.66 -1.86
N LEU A 21 -5.39 13.85 -2.92
CA LEU A 21 -5.27 14.29 -4.31
C LEU A 21 -6.37 15.29 -4.67
N ALA A 22 -7.62 15.00 -4.30
CA ALA A 22 -8.75 15.92 -4.50
C ALA A 22 -8.56 17.25 -3.73
N GLN A 23 -7.87 17.22 -2.59
CA GLN A 23 -7.51 18.41 -1.83
C GLN A 23 -6.28 19.16 -2.36
N GLY A 24 -5.62 18.67 -3.44
CA GLY A 24 -4.40 19.26 -3.98
C GLY A 24 -3.18 19.12 -3.04
N ARG A 25 -3.20 18.14 -2.14
CA ARG A 25 -2.20 17.99 -1.06
C ARG A 25 -1.08 17.00 -1.40
N VAL A 26 -1.06 16.45 -2.60
CA VAL A 26 0.05 15.63 -3.10
C VAL A 26 0.86 16.48 -4.07
N LYS A 27 2.12 16.77 -3.72
CA LYS A 27 2.96 17.73 -4.46
C LYS A 27 3.20 17.24 -5.89
N GLY A 28 2.90 18.08 -6.87
CA GLY A 28 3.14 17.82 -8.28
C GLY A 28 2.27 16.71 -8.88
N ALA A 29 1.22 16.26 -8.18
CA ALA A 29 0.31 15.27 -8.73
C ALA A 29 -0.64 15.89 -9.76
N GLU A 30 -0.80 15.22 -10.90
CA GLU A 30 -1.64 15.66 -12.00
C GLU A 30 -2.68 14.60 -12.35
N LYS A 31 -3.87 15.05 -12.75
CA LYS A 31 -4.95 14.15 -13.17
C LYS A 31 -4.92 13.99 -14.70
N LYS A 32 -4.49 12.82 -15.17
CA LYS A 32 -4.51 12.45 -16.58
C LYS A 32 -5.71 11.55 -16.86
N GLY A 33 -6.81 12.16 -17.30
CA GLY A 33 -8.08 11.50 -17.55
C GLY A 33 -8.65 10.84 -16.29
N ARG A 34 -8.72 9.50 -16.27
CA ARG A 34 -9.23 8.71 -15.14
C ARG A 34 -8.19 8.42 -14.07
N PHE A 35 -6.90 8.69 -14.32
CA PHE A 35 -5.81 8.32 -13.44
C PHE A 35 -5.11 9.54 -12.86
N TRP A 36 -4.45 9.34 -11.73
CA TRP A 36 -3.52 10.31 -11.16
C TRP A 36 -2.10 9.89 -11.48
N GLU A 37 -1.34 10.81 -12.04
CA GLU A 37 0.10 10.72 -12.15
C GLU A 37 0.71 11.40 -10.94
N ILE A 38 1.45 10.62 -10.15
CA ILE A 38 2.05 11.09 -8.91
C ILE A 38 3.57 11.04 -9.06
N PRO A 39 4.28 12.17 -8.92
CA PRO A 39 5.73 12.18 -8.97
C PRO A 39 6.35 11.65 -7.67
N VAL A 40 7.58 11.18 -7.77
CA VAL A 40 8.42 10.80 -6.64
C VAL A 40 9.48 11.88 -6.42
N SER A 41 9.86 12.13 -5.17
CA SER A 41 11.05 12.93 -4.87
C SER A 41 12.33 12.14 -5.13
N ASP A 42 13.48 12.80 -4.98
CA ASP A 42 14.81 12.16 -5.06
C ASP A 42 14.97 10.98 -4.10
N SER A 43 14.19 10.97 -3.01
CA SER A 43 14.14 9.87 -2.04
C SER A 43 13.20 8.72 -2.42
N GLY A 44 12.65 8.70 -3.65
CA GLY A 44 11.73 7.66 -4.13
C GLY A 44 10.30 7.71 -3.57
N MET A 45 9.95 8.75 -2.80
CA MET A 45 8.67 8.82 -2.08
C MET A 45 7.76 9.92 -2.62
N PRO A 46 6.43 9.72 -2.67
CA PRO A 46 5.52 10.83 -2.90
C PRO A 46 5.48 11.78 -1.70
N VAL A 47 5.36 13.08 -1.98
CA VAL A 47 5.39 14.13 -0.97
C VAL A 47 3.97 14.65 -0.71
N ILE A 48 3.48 14.49 0.52
CA ILE A 48 2.21 15.07 0.97
C ILE A 48 2.46 16.38 1.71
N ILE A 49 1.72 17.41 1.32
CA ILE A 49 1.67 18.71 1.98
C ILE A 49 0.81 18.58 3.26
N PRO A 50 1.37 18.84 4.46
CA PRO A 50 0.61 18.75 5.71
C PRO A 50 -0.49 19.82 5.77
N ALA A 51 -1.54 19.54 6.54
CA ALA A 51 -2.58 20.53 6.78
C ALA A 51 -2.03 21.60 7.73
N ARG A 52 -2.55 22.83 7.62
CA ARG A 52 -2.11 23.95 8.46
C ARG A 52 -2.57 23.82 9.93
N ARG A 53 -3.71 23.17 10.17
CA ARG A 53 -4.31 22.99 11.50
C ARG A 53 -4.58 21.51 11.78
N GLY A 54 -4.67 21.17 13.06
CA GLY A 54 -4.98 19.82 13.52
C GLY A 54 -3.77 18.87 13.49
N PRO A 55 -4.01 17.58 13.82
CA PRO A 55 -2.94 16.59 13.89
C PRO A 55 -2.30 16.36 12.51
N LYS A 56 -0.97 16.23 12.52
CA LYS A 56 -0.20 15.85 11.33
C LYS A 56 -0.56 14.41 10.97
N GLY A 57 -0.67 14.11 9.67
CA GLY A 57 -1.01 12.74 9.28
C GLY A 57 0.15 11.77 9.45
N MET A 58 -0.20 10.51 9.66
CA MET A 58 0.73 9.41 9.98
C MET A 58 1.31 8.69 8.75
N TRP A 59 1.27 9.31 7.56
CA TRP A 59 1.82 8.68 6.36
C TRP A 59 3.35 8.57 6.43
N ARG A 60 3.89 7.53 5.81
CA ARG A 60 5.32 7.26 5.76
C ARG A 60 6.03 8.29 4.90
N LYS A 61 7.22 8.71 5.35
CA LYS A 61 8.11 9.63 4.63
C LYS A 61 9.32 8.93 3.99
N ARG A 62 9.48 7.65 4.31
CA ARG A 62 10.54 6.75 3.82
C ARG A 62 9.91 5.39 3.59
N GLU A 63 10.54 4.59 2.75
CA GLU A 63 10.13 3.22 2.53
C GLU A 63 10.19 2.41 3.82
N SER A 64 9.32 1.40 3.90
CA SER A 64 9.28 0.50 5.05
C SER A 64 10.47 -0.44 5.00
N THR A 65 11.34 -0.37 6.01
CA THR A 65 12.42 -1.33 6.20
C THR A 65 11.96 -2.61 6.89
N THR A 66 10.78 -2.59 7.51
CA THR A 66 10.21 -3.75 8.21
C THR A 66 9.79 -4.82 7.18
N PRO A 67 10.26 -6.07 7.31
CA PRO A 67 9.87 -7.14 6.40
C PRO A 67 8.37 -7.41 6.53
N LYS A 68 7.71 -7.63 5.40
CA LYS A 68 6.33 -8.12 5.41
C LYS A 68 6.35 -9.61 5.75
N MET A 69 5.77 -9.98 6.88
CA MET A 69 5.65 -11.38 7.28
C MET A 69 4.31 -11.94 6.81
N ILE A 70 4.37 -13.10 6.14
CA ILE A 70 3.21 -13.92 5.84
C ILE A 70 3.26 -15.10 6.80
N HIS A 71 2.23 -15.23 7.63
CA HIS A 71 2.08 -16.41 8.48
C HIS A 71 1.46 -17.55 7.65
N VAL A 72 2.13 -18.68 7.62
CA VAL A 72 1.69 -19.86 6.86
C VAL A 72 1.43 -21.01 7.84
N ASN A 73 0.34 -21.75 7.64
CA ASN A 73 0.00 -22.87 8.49
C ASN A 73 0.80 -24.12 8.08
N GLN A 74 1.90 -24.39 8.80
CA GLN A 74 2.80 -25.51 8.52
C GLN A 74 2.10 -26.88 8.62
N ASN A 75 1.17 -27.05 9.55
CA ASN A 75 0.44 -28.31 9.73
C ASN A 75 -0.41 -28.63 8.50
N LYS A 76 -1.08 -27.61 7.94
CA LYS A 76 -1.84 -27.75 6.70
C LYS A 76 -0.94 -28.04 5.49
N ILE A 77 0.25 -27.43 5.41
CA ILE A 77 1.22 -27.78 4.34
C ILE A 77 1.55 -29.27 4.40
N GLN A 78 1.82 -29.79 5.60
CA GLN A 78 2.22 -31.18 5.77
C GLN A 78 1.07 -32.14 5.41
N SER A 79 -0.17 -31.85 5.82
CA SER A 79 -1.34 -32.66 5.47
C SER A 79 -1.63 -32.63 3.96
N ASN A 80 -1.43 -31.49 3.30
CA ASN A 80 -1.68 -31.34 1.88
C ASN A 80 -0.73 -32.14 0.99
N LYS A 81 0.48 -32.50 1.46
CA LYS A 81 1.47 -33.27 0.66
C LYS A 81 0.95 -34.61 0.15
N SER A 82 0.05 -35.25 0.90
CA SER A 82 -0.52 -36.55 0.55
C SER A 82 -1.87 -36.47 -0.16
N LYS A 83 -2.41 -35.27 -0.39
CA LYS A 83 -3.73 -35.05 -0.99
C LYS A 83 -3.60 -34.71 -2.49
N PRO A 84 -4.57 -35.13 -3.32
CA PRO A 84 -4.64 -34.69 -4.71
C PRO A 84 -4.98 -33.19 -4.79
N PRO A 85 -4.66 -32.51 -5.92
CA PRO A 85 -4.88 -31.06 -6.08
C PRO A 85 -6.31 -30.59 -5.78
N THR A 86 -7.30 -31.44 -6.02
CA THR A 86 -8.73 -31.18 -5.81
C THR A 86 -9.12 -31.05 -4.33
N GLU A 87 -8.30 -31.56 -3.41
CA GLU A 87 -8.59 -31.64 -1.96
C GLU A 87 -7.63 -30.79 -1.10
N LEU A 88 -6.83 -29.92 -1.72
CA LEU A 88 -5.87 -29.08 -1.01
C LEU A 88 -6.58 -28.00 -0.18
N GLU A 89 -6.20 -27.90 1.09
CA GLU A 89 -6.70 -26.84 1.96
C GLU A 89 -5.86 -25.57 1.88
N ALA A 90 -6.50 -24.40 2.03
CA ALA A 90 -5.80 -23.12 2.08
C ALA A 90 -4.85 -23.03 3.28
N VAL A 91 -3.57 -22.79 2.98
CA VAL A 91 -2.43 -22.73 3.93
C VAL A 91 -2.04 -21.31 4.32
N VAL A 92 -2.40 -20.32 3.51
CA VAL A 92 -2.20 -18.90 3.78
C VAL A 92 -3.56 -18.27 4.04
N SER A 93 -3.71 -17.59 5.17
CA SER A 93 -4.86 -16.72 5.43
C SER A 93 -4.34 -15.30 5.54
N VAL A 94 -4.80 -14.44 4.65
CA VAL A 94 -4.55 -12.99 4.72
C VAL A 94 -5.78 -12.41 5.41
N LYS A 95 -5.59 -11.76 6.56
CA LYS A 95 -6.65 -10.96 7.21
C LYS A 95 -6.90 -9.67 6.45
#